data_AF-A0A382V4B1-F1
#
_entry.id   AF-A0A382V4B1-F1
#
_cell.length_a   1.000
_cell.length_b   1.000
_cell.length_c   1.000
_cell.angle_alpha   90.00
_cell.angle_beta   90.00
_cell.angle_gamma   90.00
#
_symmetry.space_group_name_H-M   'P 1'
#
loop_
_entity.id
_entity.type
_entity.pdbx_description
1 polymer ?
#
loop_
_entity_poly.entity_id
_entity_poly.type
_entity_poly.pdbx_seq_one_letter_code
_entity_poly.pdbx_strand_id
1 'polypeptide(L)'
;EEDFVIAQANSEINEKGQFINEVISSRKNGEFINAEVDAIDLMDASPQQLVSVASSLIPFLENDDANRALMGSNMMRQAVPLIKPKAPLVGTGMEYTVAKDSGSTLVAKREGVVDQLDANRIVIRVTDKKDNSLNKIDIYNLQKFQRSNQNTCINQRPLVNVGDYIKKNQVIADGPATDLGELALGRNVLVAFMPWNGYNFEDSILISEKVVQDDVFTSIHVEEFEVMARDTKLGPEDVTRDIPNASEEMLVNLDETGIVYVGAEVTSGDILVGKVTPKGESPMTPEE
;
A
#
# COMPACT_ATOMS: atom_id res chain seq x y z
N GLU A 1 -28.02 23.49 -0.28
CA GLU A 1 -27.66 23.62 -1.71
C GLU A 1 -28.88 23.77 -2.61
N GLU A 2 -29.99 23.08 -2.35
CA GLU A 2 -31.16 23.05 -3.26
C GLU A 2 -31.71 24.42 -3.68
N ASP A 3 -31.76 25.39 -2.77
CA ASP A 3 -32.28 26.73 -3.04
C ASP A 3 -31.26 27.69 -3.69
N PHE A 4 -29.97 27.35 -3.64
CA PHE A 4 -28.87 28.20 -4.09
C PHE A 4 -28.46 27.89 -5.53
N VAL A 5 -28.07 28.92 -6.28
CA VAL A 5 -27.46 28.76 -7.61
C VAL A 5 -25.96 28.60 -7.44
N ILE A 6 -25.43 27.46 -7.88
CA ILE A 6 -24.02 27.09 -7.70
C ILE A 6 -23.31 27.09 -9.06
N ALA A 7 -22.31 27.94 -9.23
CA ALA A 7 -21.47 28.00 -10.42
C ALA A 7 -20.42 26.88 -10.45
N GLN A 8 -20.04 26.43 -11.65
CA GLN A 8 -18.99 25.43 -11.85
C GLN A 8 -17.60 25.99 -11.53
N ALA A 9 -16.72 25.14 -10.98
CA ALA A 9 -15.35 25.52 -10.58
C ALA A 9 -14.44 25.94 -11.75
N ASN A 10 -14.76 25.54 -12.98
CA ASN A 10 -14.01 25.89 -14.20
C ASN A 10 -14.44 27.23 -14.83
N SER A 11 -15.39 27.94 -14.22
CA SER A 11 -15.85 29.24 -14.71
C SER A 11 -14.71 30.26 -14.62
N GLU A 12 -14.44 30.97 -15.71
CA GLU A 12 -13.35 31.94 -15.76
C GLU A 12 -13.63 33.16 -14.87
N ILE A 13 -12.68 33.46 -13.99
CA ILE A 13 -12.72 34.61 -13.08
C ILE A 13 -11.53 35.54 -13.35
N ASN A 14 -11.74 36.85 -13.15
CA ASN A 14 -10.69 37.85 -13.24
C ASN A 14 -9.89 37.96 -11.92
N GLU A 15 -8.80 38.74 -11.91
CA GLU A 15 -7.97 38.97 -10.72
C GLU A 15 -8.71 39.59 -9.53
N LYS A 16 -9.89 40.19 -9.77
CA LYS A 16 -10.76 40.77 -8.74
C LYS A 16 -11.78 39.77 -8.20
N GLY A 17 -11.75 38.51 -8.65
CA GLY A 17 -12.68 37.47 -8.24
C GLY A 17 -14.07 37.60 -8.85
N GLN A 18 -14.22 38.31 -9.96
CA GLN A 18 -15.50 38.45 -10.68
C GLN A 18 -15.49 37.55 -11.91
N PHE A 19 -16.65 36.99 -12.27
CA PHE A 19 -16.80 36.21 -13.49
C PHE A 19 -16.54 37.07 -14.73
N ILE A 20 -15.85 36.49 -15.72
CA ILE A 20 -15.55 37.17 -16.99
C ILE A 20 -16.76 37.16 -17.92
N ASN A 21 -17.50 36.05 -17.93
CA ASN A 21 -18.70 35.87 -18.75
C ASN A 21 -19.94 36.35 -18.00
N GLU A 22 -20.89 36.95 -18.74
CA GLU A 22 -22.16 37.43 -18.17
C GLU A 22 -23.12 36.29 -17.83
N VAL A 23 -22.98 35.15 -18.51
CA VAL A 23 -23.81 33.95 -18.31
C VAL A 23 -22.91 32.77 -17.97
N ILE A 24 -23.20 32.11 -16.85
CA ILE A 24 -22.40 31.03 -16.28
C ILE A 24 -23.22 29.75 -16.18
N SER A 25 -22.64 28.65 -16.66
CA SER A 25 -23.19 27.31 -16.47
C SER A 25 -23.17 26.96 -14.99
N SER A 26 -24.36 26.75 -14.43
CA SER A 26 -24.62 26.60 -13.00
C SER A 26 -25.55 25.42 -12.74
N ARG A 27 -25.70 25.04 -11.48
CA ARG A 27 -26.70 24.07 -11.03
C ARG A 27 -27.61 24.68 -9.96
N LYS A 28 -28.90 24.35 -10.03
CA LYS A 28 -29.88 24.66 -8.99
C LYS A 28 -30.81 23.46 -8.82
N ASN A 29 -31.04 23.03 -7.59
CA ASN A 29 -31.91 21.90 -7.28
C ASN A 29 -31.63 20.62 -8.13
N GLY A 30 -30.36 20.36 -8.44
CA GLY A 30 -29.94 19.20 -9.25
C GLY A 30 -30.10 19.35 -10.77
N GLU A 31 -30.67 20.45 -11.26
CA GLU A 31 -30.77 20.76 -12.69
C GLU A 31 -29.66 21.70 -13.15
N PHE A 32 -29.18 21.48 -14.37
CA PHE A 32 -28.22 22.38 -15.03
C PHE A 32 -28.95 23.56 -15.64
N ILE A 33 -28.58 24.77 -15.21
CA ILE A 33 -29.15 26.03 -15.67
C ILE A 33 -28.04 26.99 -16.08
N ASN A 34 -28.34 27.90 -17.00
CA ASN A 34 -27.48 29.05 -17.26
C ASN A 34 -28.01 30.22 -16.44
N ALA A 35 -27.17 30.77 -15.56
CA ALA A 35 -27.53 31.88 -14.69
C ALA A 35 -26.69 33.11 -15.01
N GLU A 36 -27.28 34.29 -14.88
CA GLU A 36 -26.55 35.55 -14.88
C GLU A 36 -25.70 35.69 -13.61
N VAL A 37 -24.60 36.44 -13.69
CA VAL A 37 -23.65 36.62 -12.57
C VAL A 37 -24.32 37.06 -11.27
N ASP A 38 -25.32 37.94 -11.34
CA ASP A 38 -26.03 38.47 -10.17
C ASP A 38 -26.92 37.44 -9.46
N ALA A 39 -27.26 36.34 -10.15
CA ALA A 39 -28.09 35.27 -9.61
C ALA A 39 -27.29 34.12 -9.01
N ILE A 40 -25.95 34.17 -9.04
CA ILE A 40 -25.06 33.13 -8.52
C ILE A 40 -24.81 33.35 -7.03
N ASP A 41 -25.16 32.37 -6.20
CA ASP A 41 -24.98 32.45 -4.75
C ASP A 41 -23.65 31.84 -4.29
N LEU A 42 -23.23 30.75 -4.95
CA LEU A 42 -22.09 29.93 -4.55
C LEU A 42 -21.29 29.47 -5.78
N MET A 43 -20.06 29.01 -5.57
CA MET A 43 -19.21 28.40 -6.59
C MET A 43 -18.55 27.15 -6.01
N ASP A 44 -18.44 26.11 -6.85
CA ASP A 44 -17.73 24.89 -6.51
C ASP A 44 -16.26 25.18 -6.15
N ALA A 45 -15.74 24.56 -5.08
CA ALA A 45 -14.43 24.91 -4.52
C ALA A 45 -13.25 24.37 -5.35
N SER A 46 -13.44 23.22 -5.99
CA SER A 46 -12.44 22.59 -6.86
C SER A 46 -13.15 21.66 -7.86
N PRO A 47 -12.66 21.56 -9.11
CA PRO A 47 -13.15 20.55 -10.06
C PRO A 47 -13.04 19.11 -9.53
N GLN A 48 -12.08 18.85 -8.63
CA GLN A 48 -11.85 17.53 -8.05
C GLN A 48 -12.88 17.13 -6.98
N GLN A 49 -13.73 18.05 -6.51
CA GLN A 49 -14.70 17.75 -5.43
C GLN A 49 -15.77 16.73 -5.85
N LEU A 50 -16.01 16.58 -7.15
CA LEU A 50 -17.02 15.67 -7.71
C LEU A 50 -16.56 14.20 -7.73
N VAL A 51 -15.25 13.96 -7.66
CA VAL A 51 -14.65 12.64 -7.85
C VAL A 51 -14.14 12.08 -6.54
N SER A 52 -14.17 10.75 -6.41
CA SER A 52 -13.61 10.07 -5.25
C SER A 52 -12.08 10.21 -5.21
N VAL A 53 -11.46 9.98 -4.03
CA VAL A 53 -9.99 9.96 -3.89
C VAL A 53 -9.34 9.00 -4.89
N ALA A 54 -9.91 7.81 -5.09
CA ALA A 54 -9.37 6.83 -6.03
C ALA A 54 -9.45 7.33 -7.49
N SER A 55 -10.58 7.93 -7.88
CA SER A 55 -10.76 8.47 -9.23
C SER A 55 -9.91 9.72 -9.46
N SER A 56 -9.64 10.49 -8.41
CA SER A 56 -8.76 11.67 -8.47
C SER A 56 -7.29 11.34 -8.74
N LEU A 57 -6.89 10.08 -8.60
CA LEU A 57 -5.54 9.58 -8.92
C LEU A 57 -5.40 9.18 -10.41
N ILE A 58 -6.49 9.16 -11.18
CA ILE A 58 -6.45 8.82 -12.61
C ILE A 58 -6.10 10.08 -13.41
N PRO A 59 -4.93 10.16 -14.05
CA PRO A 59 -4.61 11.28 -14.92
C PRO A 59 -5.49 11.21 -16.19
N PHE A 60 -5.83 12.38 -16.74
CA PHE A 60 -6.66 12.49 -17.96
C PHE A 60 -8.05 11.86 -17.86
N LEU A 61 -8.61 11.81 -16.65
CA LEU A 61 -9.94 11.24 -16.36
C LEU A 61 -11.05 11.81 -17.26
N GLU A 62 -10.94 13.07 -17.66
CA GLU A 62 -11.87 13.75 -18.56
C GLU A 62 -11.92 13.16 -19.97
N ASN A 63 -10.91 12.38 -20.37
CA ASN A 63 -10.82 11.72 -21.67
C ASN A 63 -11.27 10.25 -21.63
N ASP A 64 -11.55 9.71 -20.44
CA ASP A 64 -11.96 8.33 -20.24
C ASP A 64 -13.48 8.18 -20.12
N ASP A 65 -13.99 7.06 -20.65
CA ASP A 65 -15.38 6.69 -20.40
C ASP A 65 -15.59 6.34 -18.92
N ALA A 66 -16.76 6.70 -18.38
CA ALA A 66 -17.09 6.51 -16.96
C ALA A 66 -16.95 5.05 -16.49
N ASN A 67 -17.27 4.07 -17.34
CA ASN A 67 -17.14 2.66 -16.97
C ASN A 67 -15.67 2.24 -16.86
N ARG A 68 -14.80 2.78 -17.73
CA ARG A 68 -13.35 2.53 -17.66
C ARG A 68 -12.73 3.20 -16.45
N ALA A 69 -13.12 4.42 -16.14
CA ALA A 69 -12.69 5.11 -14.93
C ALA A 69 -13.11 4.36 -13.65
N LEU A 70 -14.33 3.80 -13.62
CA LEU A 70 -14.80 2.97 -12.51
C LEU A 70 -13.96 1.69 -12.37
N MET A 71 -13.71 0.98 -13.47
CA MET A 71 -12.86 -0.21 -13.47
C MET A 71 -11.45 0.12 -13.01
N GLY A 72 -10.82 1.18 -13.54
CA GLY A 72 -9.49 1.63 -13.15
C GLY A 72 -9.41 1.96 -11.66
N SER A 73 -10.38 2.71 -11.13
CA SER A 73 -10.46 3.04 -9.71
C SER A 73 -10.57 1.79 -8.82
N ASN A 74 -11.28 0.76 -9.27
CA ASN A 74 -11.42 -0.51 -8.54
C ASN A 74 -10.17 -1.38 -8.64
N MET A 75 -9.55 -1.46 -9.81
CA MET A 75 -8.33 -2.23 -10.05
C MET A 75 -7.15 -1.65 -9.24
N MET A 76 -7.03 -0.33 -9.14
CA MET A 76 -5.98 0.30 -8.32
C MET A 76 -6.01 -0.14 -6.85
N ARG A 77 -7.19 -0.39 -6.27
CA ARG A 77 -7.32 -0.86 -4.88
C ARG A 77 -6.82 -2.29 -4.67
N GLN A 78 -6.65 -3.05 -5.74
CA GLN A 78 -6.19 -4.45 -5.71
C GLN A 78 -4.69 -4.56 -5.99
N ALA A 79 -4.01 -3.45 -6.28
CA ALA A 79 -2.59 -3.45 -6.55
C ALA A 79 -1.80 -3.90 -5.32
N VAL A 80 -0.92 -4.90 -5.52
CA VAL A 80 -0.07 -5.46 -4.47
C VAL A 80 1.22 -4.63 -4.36
N PRO A 81 1.69 -4.27 -3.15
CA PRO A 81 2.95 -3.56 -2.97
C PRO A 81 4.14 -4.34 -3.53
N LEU A 82 4.94 -3.65 -4.35
CA LEU A 82 6.16 -4.19 -4.96
C LEU A 82 7.37 -4.04 -4.03
N ILE A 83 8.44 -4.81 -4.27
CA ILE A 83 9.70 -4.67 -3.53
C ILE A 83 10.35 -3.29 -3.78
N LYS A 84 10.24 -2.78 -5.01
CA LYS A 84 10.84 -1.52 -5.44
C LYS A 84 9.79 -0.66 -6.14
N PRO A 85 8.78 -0.13 -5.43
CA PRO A 85 7.79 0.75 -6.06
C PRO A 85 8.46 2.00 -6.64
N LYS A 86 7.84 2.62 -7.65
CA LYS A 86 8.27 3.91 -8.18
C LYS A 86 7.10 4.86 -8.31
N ALA A 87 7.31 6.11 -7.91
CA ALA A 87 6.32 7.17 -8.11
C ALA A 87 5.90 7.24 -9.59
N PRO A 88 4.61 7.49 -9.88
CA PRO A 88 4.13 7.60 -11.25
C PRO A 88 4.81 8.80 -11.94
N LEU A 89 5.27 8.60 -13.18
CA LEU A 89 5.83 9.72 -13.97
C LEU A 89 4.76 10.73 -14.38
N VAL A 90 3.51 10.28 -14.47
CA VAL A 90 2.33 11.09 -14.77
C VAL A 90 1.35 10.87 -13.63
N GLY A 91 1.17 11.89 -12.80
CA GLY A 91 0.28 11.87 -11.65
C GLY A 91 -0.64 13.10 -11.61
N THR A 92 -1.49 13.19 -10.59
CA THR A 92 -2.47 14.28 -10.42
C THR A 92 -2.12 15.24 -9.28
N GLY A 93 -1.11 14.90 -8.46
CA GLY A 93 -0.72 15.61 -7.24
C GLY A 93 -1.45 15.13 -5.98
N MET A 94 -2.43 14.23 -6.12
CA MET A 94 -3.13 13.62 -5.00
C MET A 94 -2.31 12.51 -4.32
N GLU A 95 -1.27 12.00 -4.98
CA GLU A 95 -0.45 10.88 -4.52
C GLU A 95 0.21 11.16 -3.17
N TYR A 96 0.77 12.35 -2.99
CA TYR A 96 1.39 12.76 -1.72
C TYR A 96 0.36 12.87 -0.59
N THR A 97 -0.79 13.49 -0.87
CA THR A 97 -1.86 13.65 0.12
C THR A 97 -2.40 12.29 0.57
N VAL A 98 -2.64 11.37 -0.37
CA VAL A 98 -3.12 10.02 -0.07
C VAL A 98 -2.08 9.23 0.72
N ALA A 99 -0.82 9.23 0.31
CA ALA A 99 0.25 8.52 1.01
C ALA A 99 0.45 9.03 2.44
N LYS A 100 0.42 10.36 2.63
CA LYS A 100 0.54 11.01 3.93
C LYS A 100 -0.64 10.73 4.86
N ASP A 101 -1.87 10.83 4.36
CA ASP A 101 -3.08 10.72 5.18
C ASP A 101 -3.52 9.26 5.39
N SER A 102 -2.99 8.30 4.62
CA SER A 102 -3.28 6.87 4.78
C SER A 102 -2.77 6.24 6.08
N GLY A 103 -1.77 6.86 6.72
CA GLY A 103 -1.06 6.28 7.87
C GLY A 103 -0.06 5.18 7.53
N SER A 104 0.09 4.82 6.24
CA SER A 104 1.12 3.86 5.79
C SER A 104 2.53 4.47 5.85
N THR A 105 2.63 5.77 5.57
CA THR A 105 3.88 6.54 5.70
C THR A 105 4.05 7.08 7.11
N LEU A 106 5.30 7.36 7.49
CA LEU A 106 5.60 7.89 8.80
C LEU A 106 5.83 9.40 8.70
N VAL A 107 5.03 10.17 9.44
CA VAL A 107 5.00 11.64 9.37
C VAL A 107 5.55 12.27 10.65
N ALA A 108 6.41 13.27 10.51
CA ALA A 108 6.97 14.01 11.64
C ALA A 108 5.92 14.89 12.33
N LYS A 109 5.75 14.69 13.64
CA LYS A 109 4.79 15.45 14.46
C LYS A 109 5.26 16.87 14.78
N ARG A 110 6.58 17.06 14.87
CA ARG A 110 7.25 18.29 15.29
C ARG A 110 8.41 18.59 14.34
N GLU A 111 8.78 19.86 14.24
CA GLU A 111 9.98 20.25 13.48
C GLU A 111 11.25 19.99 14.30
N GLY A 112 12.32 19.60 13.61
CA GLY A 112 13.55 19.16 14.25
C GLY A 112 14.65 18.78 13.28
N VAL A 113 15.73 18.24 13.83
CA VAL A 113 16.86 17.70 13.06
C VAL A 113 17.00 16.21 13.36
N VAL A 114 17.22 15.39 12.33
CA VAL A 114 17.47 13.95 12.50
C VAL A 114 18.81 13.77 13.23
N ASP A 115 18.75 13.18 14.43
CA ASP A 115 19.93 12.95 15.28
C ASP A 115 20.50 11.55 15.05
N GLN A 116 19.62 10.54 14.96
CA GLN A 116 20.01 9.16 14.68
C GLN A 116 19.04 8.53 13.70
N LEU A 117 19.60 7.67 12.84
CA LEU A 117 18.88 6.92 11.84
C LEU A 117 19.33 5.47 11.86
N ASP A 118 18.36 4.56 11.94
CA ASP A 118 18.56 3.12 11.78
C ASP A 118 17.42 2.57 10.89
N ALA A 119 17.60 1.36 10.37
CA ALA A 119 16.56 0.67 9.62
C ALA A 119 15.28 0.46 10.46
N ASN A 120 15.40 0.40 11.78
CA ASN A 120 14.28 0.13 12.70
C ASN A 120 13.70 1.38 13.36
N ARG A 121 14.43 2.49 13.42
CA ARG A 121 13.96 3.70 14.09
C ARG A 121 14.60 4.98 13.57
N ILE A 122 13.85 6.07 13.68
CA ILE A 122 14.29 7.44 13.37
C ILE A 122 14.20 8.25 14.65
N VAL A 123 15.28 8.93 15.03
CA VAL A 123 15.32 9.80 16.21
C VAL A 123 15.50 11.25 15.76
N ILE A 124 14.53 12.09 16.11
CA ILE A 124 14.50 13.51 15.74
C ILE A 124 14.65 14.35 17.00
N ARG A 125 15.66 15.22 17.01
CA ARG A 125 15.82 16.25 18.04
C ARG A 125 14.99 17.46 17.65
N VAL A 126 13.99 17.75 18.47
CA VAL A 126 13.01 18.82 18.25
C VAL A 126 13.69 20.18 18.41
N THR A 127 13.52 21.03 17.41
CA THR A 127 14.02 22.41 17.42
C THR A 127 12.91 23.45 17.50
N ASP A 128 11.64 23.00 17.55
CA ASP A 128 10.47 23.87 17.63
C ASP A 128 10.56 24.79 18.87
N LYS A 129 10.67 26.10 18.62
CA LYS A 129 10.77 27.11 19.67
C LYS A 129 9.44 27.33 20.40
N LYS A 130 8.32 26.90 19.82
CA LYS A 130 6.97 27.04 20.42
C LYS A 130 6.62 25.85 21.30
N ASP A 131 7.43 24.80 21.28
CA ASP A 131 7.20 23.60 22.08
C ASP A 131 7.83 23.74 23.49
N ASN A 132 6.98 23.74 24.51
CA ASN A 132 7.37 23.82 25.92
C ASN A 132 7.56 22.44 26.57
N SER A 133 7.54 21.35 25.80
CA SER A 133 7.72 20.00 26.34
C SER A 133 9.13 19.78 26.92
N LEU A 134 9.18 19.04 28.02
CA LEU A 134 10.43 18.65 28.66
C LEU A 134 11.25 17.68 27.80
N ASN A 135 10.58 16.86 26.98
CA ASN A 135 11.22 15.89 26.10
C ASN A 135 11.36 16.44 24.67
N LYS A 136 12.59 16.83 24.33
CA LYS A 136 12.96 17.37 23.01
C LYS A 136 13.42 16.31 22.02
N ILE A 137 13.12 15.04 22.27
CA ILE A 137 13.48 13.92 21.40
C ILE A 137 12.20 13.18 21.01
N ASP A 138 11.98 13.06 19.71
CA ASP A 138 10.97 12.17 19.14
C ASP A 138 11.63 10.90 18.63
N ILE A 139 11.07 9.75 18.99
CA ILE A 139 11.50 8.44 18.51
C ILE A 139 10.36 7.84 17.70
N TYR A 140 10.66 7.49 16.46
CA TYR A 140 9.73 6.87 15.53
C TYR A 140 10.23 5.46 15.20
N ASN A 141 9.47 4.43 15.58
CA ASN A 141 9.81 3.04 15.26
C ASN A 141 9.18 2.66 13.91
N LEU A 142 9.97 2.04 13.05
CA LEU A 142 9.58 1.62 11.72
C LEU A 142 9.00 0.21 11.78
N GLN A 143 7.91 -0.03 11.07
CA GLN A 143 7.38 -1.38 10.86
C GLN A 143 8.26 -2.12 9.84
N LYS A 144 8.77 -3.30 10.20
CA LYS A 144 9.61 -4.12 9.31
C LYS A 144 8.98 -5.47 9.06
N PHE A 145 8.81 -5.80 7.77
CA PHE A 145 8.36 -7.10 7.27
C PHE A 145 7.17 -7.68 8.03
N GLN A 146 6.17 -6.86 8.32
CA GLN A 146 4.94 -7.29 9.00
C GLN A 146 3.93 -7.83 8.00
N ARG A 147 3.15 -8.82 8.43
CA ARG A 147 2.06 -9.37 7.63
C ARG A 147 0.89 -8.40 7.55
N SER A 148 0.32 -8.23 6.35
CA SER A 148 -0.97 -7.56 6.14
C SER A 148 -2.15 -8.55 6.17
N ASN A 149 -3.37 -8.04 6.24
CA ASN A 149 -4.57 -8.89 6.19
C ASN A 149 -4.73 -9.68 4.88
N GLN A 150 -4.10 -9.24 3.79
CA GLN A 150 -4.13 -9.91 2.49
C GLN A 150 -2.83 -10.72 2.23
N ASN A 151 -2.10 -11.09 3.28
CA ASN A 151 -0.83 -11.81 3.21
C ASN A 151 0.26 -11.09 2.38
N THR A 152 0.17 -9.76 2.27
CA THR A 152 1.22 -8.92 1.68
C THR A 152 2.17 -8.41 2.76
N CYS A 153 3.28 -7.81 2.35
CA CYS A 153 4.30 -7.30 3.26
C CYS A 153 4.14 -5.80 3.54
N ILE A 154 4.05 -5.44 4.82
CA ILE A 154 4.14 -4.07 5.32
C ILE A 154 5.58 -3.83 5.75
N ASN A 155 6.27 -2.93 5.05
CA ASN A 155 7.65 -2.59 5.33
C ASN A 155 7.86 -1.09 5.15
N GLN A 156 8.36 -0.44 6.20
CA GLN A 156 8.70 0.97 6.18
C GLN A 156 10.20 1.19 5.99
N ARG A 157 10.53 2.20 5.19
CA ARG A 157 11.91 2.57 4.84
C ARG A 157 12.14 4.03 5.14
N PRO A 158 13.22 4.39 5.86
CA PRO A 158 13.51 5.78 6.13
C PRO A 158 13.79 6.54 4.83
N LEU A 159 13.27 7.76 4.74
CA LEU A 159 13.46 8.67 3.59
C LEU A 159 14.54 9.72 3.87
N VAL A 160 14.76 10.03 5.15
CA VAL A 160 15.63 11.10 5.64
C VAL A 160 17.03 10.58 5.99
N ASN A 161 18.01 11.47 6.04
CA ASN A 161 19.37 11.20 6.48
C ASN A 161 19.68 11.88 7.82
N VAL A 162 20.73 11.41 8.50
CA VAL A 162 21.22 12.05 9.73
C VAL A 162 21.68 13.48 9.43
N GLY A 163 21.19 14.44 10.21
CA GLY A 163 21.46 15.86 10.03
C GLY A 163 20.41 16.62 9.20
N ASP A 164 19.47 15.94 8.56
CA ASP A 164 18.42 16.60 7.80
C ASP A 164 17.48 17.40 8.71
N TYR A 165 17.11 18.60 8.25
CA TYR A 165 16.09 19.42 8.90
C TYR A 165 14.69 19.01 8.44
N ILE A 166 13.85 18.64 9.39
CA ILE A 166 12.50 18.13 9.16
C ILE A 166 11.48 19.16 9.59
N LYS A 167 10.53 19.45 8.71
CA LYS A 167 9.38 20.30 9.02
C LYS A 167 8.26 19.49 9.67
N LYS A 168 7.43 20.17 10.45
CA LYS A 168 6.18 19.59 10.96
C LYS A 168 5.33 19.07 9.78
N ASN A 169 4.76 17.87 9.94
CA ASN A 169 3.93 17.18 8.97
C ASN A 169 4.64 16.77 7.66
N GLN A 170 5.97 16.66 7.68
CA GLN A 170 6.76 16.09 6.59
C GLN A 170 6.83 14.56 6.71
N VAL A 171 6.74 13.85 5.58
CA VAL A 171 6.97 12.40 5.53
C VAL A 171 8.47 12.13 5.76
N ILE A 172 8.77 11.26 6.73
CA ILE A 172 10.15 10.89 7.11
C ILE A 172 10.48 9.42 6.82
N ALA A 173 9.47 8.59 6.58
CA ALA A 173 9.65 7.23 6.10
C ALA A 173 8.53 6.84 5.15
N ASP A 174 8.92 6.16 4.07
CA ASP A 174 8.00 5.53 3.13
C ASP A 174 7.44 4.24 3.73
N GLY A 175 6.19 3.94 3.38
CA GLY A 175 5.51 2.69 3.69
C GLY A 175 5.46 1.72 2.51
N PRO A 176 4.59 0.71 2.58
CA PRO A 176 4.32 -0.15 1.43
C PRO A 176 3.68 0.66 0.31
N ALA A 177 4.12 0.41 -0.93
CA ALA A 177 3.60 1.07 -2.14
C ALA A 177 3.70 2.61 -2.12
N THR A 178 4.78 3.15 -1.56
CA THR A 178 5.11 4.59 -1.62
C THR A 178 6.57 4.81 -2.00
N ASP A 179 6.86 5.91 -2.67
CA ASP A 179 8.21 6.33 -3.08
C ASP A 179 8.34 7.85 -2.85
N LEU A 180 9.29 8.27 -2.00
CA LEU A 180 9.56 9.67 -1.67
C LEU A 180 8.34 10.42 -1.10
N GLY A 181 7.48 9.74 -0.35
CA GLY A 181 6.26 10.27 0.23
C GLY A 181 5.06 10.31 -0.72
N GLU A 182 5.20 9.86 -1.96
CA GLU A 182 4.11 9.75 -2.93
C GLU A 182 3.60 8.31 -3.02
N LEU A 183 2.30 8.17 -3.31
CA LEU A 183 1.70 6.86 -3.58
C LEU A 183 2.28 6.26 -4.87
N ALA A 184 2.84 5.06 -4.74
CA ALA A 184 3.52 4.33 -5.80
C ALA A 184 3.03 2.88 -5.84
N LEU A 185 1.81 2.68 -6.36
CA LEU A 185 1.16 1.36 -6.45
C LEU A 185 1.85 0.38 -7.40
N GLY A 186 2.72 0.87 -8.30
CA GLY A 186 3.30 0.06 -9.36
C GLY A 186 4.64 0.59 -9.90
N ARG A 187 4.86 0.37 -11.19
CA ARG A 187 6.06 0.78 -11.92
C ARG A 187 5.72 1.35 -13.29
N ASN A 188 6.41 2.42 -13.65
CA ASN A 188 6.41 2.93 -15.02
C ASN A 188 7.20 1.98 -15.93
N VAL A 189 6.63 1.58 -17.05
CA VAL A 189 7.25 0.71 -18.06
C VAL A 189 7.13 1.34 -19.44
N LEU A 190 8.07 1.03 -20.34
CA LEU A 190 8.00 1.46 -21.73
C LEU A 190 7.00 0.56 -22.48
N VAL A 191 5.96 1.16 -23.04
CA VAL A 191 4.89 0.45 -23.76
C VAL A 191 4.90 0.88 -25.22
N ALA A 192 4.72 -0.09 -26.13
CA ALA A 192 4.51 0.15 -27.56
C ALA A 192 3.14 -0.38 -27.97
N PHE A 193 2.33 0.46 -28.62
CA PHE A 193 1.05 0.07 -29.17
C PHE A 193 1.23 -0.46 -30.58
N MET A 194 1.35 -1.77 -30.72
CA MET A 194 1.42 -2.45 -32.02
C MET A 194 0.94 -3.90 -31.90
N PRO A 195 0.33 -4.49 -32.94
CA PRO A 195 0.10 -5.92 -32.96
C PRO A 195 1.43 -6.69 -33.02
N TRP A 196 1.56 -7.75 -32.24
CA TRP A 196 2.79 -8.57 -32.21
C TRP A 196 2.46 -10.06 -32.31
N ASN A 197 2.47 -10.58 -33.53
CA ASN A 197 2.29 -12.01 -33.84
C ASN A 197 1.09 -12.70 -33.14
N GLY A 198 0.05 -11.94 -32.79
CA GLY A 198 -1.12 -12.46 -32.07
C GLY A 198 -0.91 -12.72 -30.57
N TYR A 199 0.28 -12.44 -30.01
CA TYR A 199 0.52 -12.60 -28.57
C TYR A 199 -0.23 -11.57 -27.70
N ASN A 200 -0.59 -10.43 -28.29
CA ASN A 200 -1.43 -9.43 -27.68
C ASN A 200 -2.87 -9.44 -28.25
N PHE A 201 -3.40 -10.63 -28.53
CA PHE A 201 -4.78 -10.81 -28.94
C PHE A 201 -5.74 -10.52 -27.77
N GLU A 202 -6.88 -9.88 -28.08
CA GLU A 202 -7.83 -9.34 -27.10
C GLU A 202 -7.12 -8.39 -26.11
N ASP A 203 -7.15 -8.72 -24.82
CA ASP A 203 -6.55 -7.93 -23.73
C ASP A 203 -5.26 -8.58 -23.20
N SER A 204 -4.66 -9.51 -23.96
CA SER A 204 -3.42 -10.17 -23.58
C SER A 204 -2.24 -9.19 -23.62
N ILE A 205 -1.37 -9.26 -22.61
CA ILE A 205 -0.19 -8.41 -22.51
C ILE A 205 1.07 -9.24 -22.78
N LEU A 206 1.86 -8.80 -23.77
CA LEU A 206 3.19 -9.34 -24.02
C LEU A 206 4.23 -8.57 -23.21
N ILE A 207 4.96 -9.26 -22.35
CA ILE A 207 5.96 -8.67 -21.45
C ILE A 207 7.36 -9.09 -21.90
N SER A 208 8.31 -8.15 -21.87
CA SER A 208 9.73 -8.46 -22.12
C SER A 208 10.33 -9.22 -20.95
N GLU A 209 11.17 -10.22 -21.24
CA GLU A 209 11.93 -10.96 -20.23
C GLU A 209 12.74 -10.03 -19.29
N LYS A 210 13.18 -8.87 -19.80
CA LYS A 210 13.89 -7.87 -19.01
C LYS A 210 13.11 -7.40 -17.77
N VAL A 211 11.77 -7.36 -17.85
CA VAL A 211 10.91 -6.98 -16.72
C VAL A 211 11.03 -7.97 -15.57
N VAL A 212 11.21 -9.26 -15.89
CA VAL A 212 11.43 -10.33 -14.91
C VAL A 212 12.85 -10.26 -14.37
N GLN A 213 13.85 -10.11 -15.24
CA GLN A 213 15.26 -10.03 -14.84
C GLN A 213 15.56 -8.84 -13.92
N ASP A 214 14.88 -7.71 -14.11
CA ASP A 214 15.07 -6.49 -13.32
C ASP A 214 14.19 -6.45 -12.05
N ASP A 215 13.47 -7.54 -11.72
CA ASP A 215 12.54 -7.63 -10.58
C ASP A 215 11.52 -6.48 -10.51
N VAL A 216 10.98 -6.07 -11.66
CA VAL A 216 10.13 -4.87 -11.75
C VAL A 216 8.84 -5.04 -10.97
N PHE A 217 8.20 -6.21 -11.09
CA PHE A 217 6.89 -6.51 -10.49
C PHE A 217 6.95 -7.57 -9.38
N THR A 218 8.14 -7.81 -8.80
CA THR A 218 8.31 -8.76 -7.71
C THR A 218 7.70 -8.20 -6.41
N SER A 219 6.87 -9.00 -5.74
CA SER A 219 6.22 -8.69 -4.45
C SER A 219 6.67 -9.66 -3.35
N ILE A 220 6.47 -9.28 -2.08
CA ILE A 220 6.72 -10.15 -0.93
C ILE A 220 5.39 -10.52 -0.31
N HIS A 221 5.18 -11.82 -0.14
CA HIS A 221 4.03 -12.39 0.56
C HIS A 221 4.48 -12.98 1.89
N VAL A 222 3.68 -12.77 2.93
CA VAL A 222 3.95 -13.27 4.28
C VAL A 222 2.73 -14.08 4.70
N GLU A 223 2.94 -15.38 4.88
CA GLU A 223 1.91 -16.31 5.33
C GLU A 223 2.20 -16.74 6.77
N GLU A 224 1.14 -17.01 7.52
CA GLU A 224 1.22 -17.49 8.89
C GLU A 224 0.56 -18.86 8.94
N PHE A 225 1.32 -19.84 9.41
CA PHE A 225 0.84 -21.19 9.63
C PHE A 225 0.82 -21.44 11.13
N GLU A 226 -0.32 -21.90 11.65
CA GLU A 226 -0.47 -22.21 13.06
C GLU A 226 -0.71 -23.70 13.26
N VAL A 227 0.03 -24.28 14.21
CA VAL A 227 -0.18 -25.65 14.68
C VAL A 227 -0.43 -25.59 16.18
N MET A 228 -1.53 -26.20 16.62
CA MET A 228 -1.85 -26.36 18.03
C MET A 228 -1.64 -27.81 18.44
N ALA A 229 -0.90 -28.01 19.54
CA ALA A 229 -0.87 -29.26 20.29
C ALA A 229 -2.00 -29.25 21.34
N ARG A 230 -2.76 -30.33 21.42
CA ARG A 230 -3.91 -30.46 22.33
C ARG A 230 -3.83 -31.73 23.17
N ASP A 231 -4.45 -31.69 24.34
CA ASP A 231 -4.68 -32.89 25.13
C ASP A 231 -5.81 -33.72 24.52
N THR A 232 -5.48 -34.94 24.09
CA THR A 232 -6.46 -35.91 23.62
C THR A 232 -6.80 -36.90 24.74
N LYS A 233 -7.86 -37.70 24.54
CA LYS A 233 -8.22 -38.77 25.49
C LYS A 233 -7.17 -39.88 25.60
N LEU A 234 -6.34 -40.05 24.56
CA LEU A 234 -5.31 -41.09 24.50
C LEU A 234 -3.96 -40.60 25.06
N GLY A 235 -3.83 -39.29 25.26
CA GLY A 235 -2.63 -38.63 25.77
C GLY A 235 -2.47 -37.22 25.21
N PRO A 236 -1.52 -36.44 25.76
CA PRO A 236 -1.13 -35.15 25.19
C PRO A 236 -0.52 -35.33 23.79
N GLU A 237 -0.80 -34.39 22.88
CA GLU A 237 0.01 -34.22 21.66
C GLU A 237 1.31 -33.51 22.02
N ASP A 238 2.43 -34.00 21.50
CA ASP A 238 3.74 -33.43 21.74
C ASP A 238 4.29 -32.76 20.47
N VAL A 239 4.99 -31.64 20.67
CA VAL A 239 5.80 -31.02 19.62
C VAL A 239 7.23 -31.52 19.80
N THR A 240 7.73 -32.25 18.81
CA THR A 240 9.04 -32.90 18.87
C THR A 240 9.61 -33.13 17.47
N ARG A 241 10.94 -33.19 17.39
CA ARG A 241 11.67 -33.60 16.19
C ARG A 241 11.54 -35.10 15.91
N ASP A 242 11.21 -35.91 16.92
CA ASP A 242 11.08 -37.37 16.79
C ASP A 242 9.75 -37.75 16.12
N ILE A 243 9.71 -37.66 14.79
CA ILE A 243 8.51 -37.90 13.99
C ILE A 243 8.59 -39.32 13.39
N PRO A 244 7.61 -40.20 13.67
CA PRO A 244 7.62 -41.55 13.12
C PRO A 244 7.49 -41.53 11.60
N ASN A 245 8.28 -42.36 10.91
CA ASN A 245 8.35 -42.49 9.45
C ASN A 245 8.84 -41.23 8.69
N ALA A 246 9.40 -40.23 9.37
CA ALA A 246 10.06 -39.10 8.69
C ALA A 246 11.48 -39.48 8.25
N SER A 247 11.88 -39.08 7.05
CA SER A 247 13.26 -39.22 6.58
C SER A 247 14.17 -38.17 7.24
N GLU A 248 15.47 -38.47 7.36
CA GLU A 248 16.43 -37.49 7.91
C GLU A 248 16.45 -36.18 7.12
N GLU A 249 16.22 -36.23 5.80
CA GLU A 249 16.13 -35.07 4.92
C GLU A 249 15.01 -34.10 5.32
N MET A 250 13.84 -34.62 5.73
CA MET A 250 12.71 -33.79 6.19
C MET A 250 12.97 -33.14 7.55
N LEU A 251 13.90 -33.68 8.34
CA LEU A 251 14.23 -33.20 9.68
C LEU A 251 15.42 -32.21 9.67
N VAL A 252 16.07 -31.97 8.51
CA VAL A 252 17.25 -31.09 8.39
C VAL A 252 16.94 -29.67 8.87
N ASN A 253 15.75 -29.17 8.54
CA ASN A 253 15.35 -27.80 8.83
C ASN A 253 14.79 -27.60 10.25
N LEU A 254 14.58 -28.69 11.01
CA LEU A 254 14.03 -28.64 12.37
C LEU A 254 15.12 -28.51 13.42
N ASP A 255 14.83 -27.77 14.48
CA ASP A 255 15.64 -27.68 15.68
C ASP A 255 15.44 -28.88 16.62
N GLU A 256 16.12 -28.87 17.77
CA GLU A 256 16.00 -29.94 18.77
C GLU A 256 14.58 -30.08 19.34
N THR A 257 13.77 -29.03 19.27
CA THR A 257 12.39 -29.02 19.75
C THR A 257 11.37 -29.43 18.69
N GLY A 258 11.80 -29.59 17.43
CA GLY A 258 10.92 -29.92 16.31
C GLY A 258 10.29 -28.70 15.65
N ILE A 259 10.89 -27.51 15.79
CA ILE A 259 10.44 -26.27 15.14
C ILE A 259 11.47 -25.86 14.09
N VAL A 260 11.01 -25.36 12.94
CA VAL A 260 11.89 -24.87 11.87
C VAL A 260 12.77 -23.70 12.32
N TYR A 261 14.04 -23.67 11.87
CA TYR A 261 14.92 -22.54 12.13
C TYR A 261 14.46 -21.27 11.40
N VAL A 262 14.54 -20.13 12.09
CA VAL A 262 14.32 -18.82 11.46
C VAL A 262 15.40 -18.58 10.41
N GLY A 263 14.98 -18.43 9.15
CA GLY A 263 15.86 -18.25 7.99
C GLY A 263 16.10 -19.52 7.16
N ALA A 264 15.47 -20.65 7.52
CA ALA A 264 15.47 -21.83 6.66
C ALA A 264 14.66 -21.59 5.37
N GLU A 265 15.19 -22.04 4.24
CA GLU A 265 14.45 -22.10 2.98
C GLU A 265 13.67 -23.42 2.94
N VAL A 266 12.36 -23.30 2.72
CA VAL A 266 11.43 -24.43 2.74
C VAL A 266 10.63 -24.48 1.45
N THR A 267 10.26 -25.69 1.06
CA THR A 267 9.46 -25.99 -0.12
C THR A 267 8.17 -26.71 0.26
N SER A 268 7.28 -26.89 -0.71
CA SER A 268 6.02 -27.59 -0.48
C SER A 268 6.27 -29.04 -0.03
N GLY A 269 5.79 -29.38 1.17
CA GLY A 269 5.94 -30.71 1.77
C GLY A 269 6.93 -30.75 2.93
N ASP A 270 7.72 -29.70 3.13
CA ASP A 270 8.64 -29.63 4.26
C ASP A 270 7.89 -29.42 5.59
N ILE A 271 8.42 -30.01 6.66
CA ILE A 271 7.82 -29.95 7.98
C ILE A 271 8.27 -28.66 8.67
N LEU A 272 7.33 -27.77 8.99
CA LEU A 272 7.61 -26.54 9.75
C LEU A 272 7.59 -26.77 11.27
N VAL A 273 6.68 -27.61 11.74
CA VAL A 273 6.53 -27.98 13.15
C VAL A 273 6.21 -29.47 13.22
N GLY A 274 7.08 -30.23 13.88
CA GLY A 274 6.88 -31.64 14.16
C GLY A 274 5.87 -31.84 15.28
N LYS A 275 4.68 -32.34 14.95
CA LYS A 275 3.65 -32.68 15.94
C LYS A 275 3.36 -34.17 15.90
N VAL A 276 3.44 -34.83 17.05
CA VAL A 276 3.07 -36.24 17.21
C VAL A 276 1.81 -36.36 18.07
N THR A 277 0.89 -37.21 17.61
CA THR A 277 -0.37 -37.50 18.31
C THR A 277 -0.35 -38.95 18.77
N PRO A 278 -0.64 -39.24 20.05
CA PRO A 278 -0.71 -40.62 20.53
C PRO A 278 -1.86 -41.35 19.82
N LYS A 279 -1.52 -42.45 19.14
CA LYS A 279 -2.48 -43.31 18.43
C LYS A 279 -2.71 -44.59 19.25
N GLY A 280 -3.98 -44.96 19.42
CA GLY A 280 -4.34 -46.26 20.01
C GLY A 280 -3.97 -47.40 19.06
N GLU A 281 -3.79 -48.61 19.59
CA GLU A 281 -3.50 -49.81 18.80
C GLU A 281 -4.58 -50.03 17.73
N SER A 282 -4.17 -49.94 16.46
CA SER A 282 -4.96 -50.44 15.34
C SER A 282 -4.67 -51.93 15.16
N PRO A 283 -5.70 -52.80 15.05
CA PRO A 283 -5.46 -54.21 14.78
C PRO A 283 -4.77 -54.34 13.42
N MET A 284 -3.53 -54.81 13.41
CA MET A 284 -2.78 -55.06 12.18
C MET A 284 -3.42 -56.24 11.44
N THR A 285 -3.67 -56.07 10.14
CA THR A 285 -4.06 -57.17 9.26
C THR A 285 -2.86 -58.05 8.94
N PRO A 286 -3.02 -59.36 8.69
CA PRO A 286 -1.90 -60.26 8.37
C PRO A 286 -1.07 -59.87 7.13
N GLU A 287 -1.54 -58.91 6.32
CA GLU A 287 -0.87 -58.40 5.13
C GLU A 287 0.00 -57.14 5.34
N GLU A 288 0.02 -56.54 6.54
CA GLU A 288 0.97 -55.48 6.93
C GLU A 288 2.19 -56.05 7.67
#